data_AF-A0A958IJH6-F1
#
_entry.id   AF-A0A958IJH6-F1
#
_cell.length_a   1.000
_cell.length_b   1.000
_cell.length_c   1.000
_cell.angle_alpha   90.00
_cell.angle_beta   90.00
_cell.angle_gamma   90.00
#
_symmetry.space_group_name_H-M   'P 1'
#
loop_
_entity.id
_entity.type
_entity.pdbx_description
1 polymer ?
#
loop_
_entity_poly.entity_id
_entity_poly.type
_entity_poly.pdbx_seq_one_letter_code
_entity_poly.pdbx_strand_id
1 'polypeptide(L)'
;QFLPFIVTLIAILFTDLLIGVCIGIAYAAWFIFKNTYKAGFTVETRSAGHNIHYYFRLAINVSFLNKKKLKDELEKIPDYSIVEIDGKHSVYIDYDVIEIINEFKTKAHHKHIELRLQGIPDVETIGTH
;
A
#
# COMPACT_ATOMS: atom_id res chain seq x y z
N GLN A 1 13.14 -8.22 57.98
CA GLN A 1 11.83 -7.70 57.54
C GLN A 1 11.82 -7.13 56.11
N PHE A 2 12.95 -6.62 55.58
CA PHE A 2 13.03 -6.06 54.21
C PHE A 2 13.07 -7.10 53.07
N LEU A 3 13.75 -8.23 53.31
CA LEU A 3 13.93 -9.30 52.33
C LEU A 3 12.60 -9.91 51.81
N PRO A 4 11.63 -10.29 52.66
CA PRO A 4 10.36 -10.83 52.18
C PRO A 4 9.54 -9.85 51.34
N PHE A 5 9.67 -8.54 51.55
CA PHE A 5 8.98 -7.52 50.74
C PHE A 5 9.55 -7.39 49.32
N ILE A 6 10.87 -7.45 49.17
CA ILE A 6 11.52 -7.44 47.86
C ILE A 6 11.16 -8.70 47.07
N VAL A 7 11.12 -9.86 47.74
CA VAL A 7 10.75 -11.13 47.11
C VAL A 7 9.33 -11.11 46.55
N THR A 8 8.35 -10.59 47.31
CA THR A 8 6.96 -10.49 46.84
C THR A 8 6.79 -9.46 45.73
N LEU A 9 7.49 -8.31 45.81
CA LEU A 9 7.51 -7.31 44.74
C LEU A 9 8.03 -7.91 43.43
N ILE A 10 9.17 -8.61 43.46
CA ILE A 10 9.76 -9.25 42.28
C ILE A 10 8.84 -10.36 41.76
N ALA A 11 8.24 -11.16 42.64
CA ALA A 11 7.31 -12.22 42.24
C ALA A 11 6.09 -11.65 41.49
N ILE A 12 5.41 -10.63 42.02
CA ILE A 12 4.24 -10.03 41.37
C ILE A 12 4.64 -9.34 40.05
N LEU A 13 5.78 -8.64 40.03
CA LEU A 13 6.27 -7.96 38.83
C LEU A 13 6.59 -8.94 37.70
N PHE A 14 7.25 -10.06 38.00
CA PHE A 14 7.58 -11.04 36.97
C PHE A 14 6.37 -11.84 36.48
N THR A 15 5.38 -12.09 37.34
CA THR A 15 4.25 -12.94 36.98
C THR A 15 3.16 -12.15 36.24
N ASP A 16 2.77 -10.98 36.74
CA ASP A 16 1.63 -10.22 36.18
C ASP A 16 2.07 -9.08 35.24
N LEU A 17 3.14 -8.35 35.56
CA LEU A 17 3.56 -7.21 34.75
C LEU A 17 4.20 -7.65 33.43
N LEU A 18 5.11 -8.64 33.46
CA LEU A 18 5.83 -9.08 32.26
C LEU A 18 4.88 -9.63 31.20
N ILE A 19 3.89 -10.44 31.60
CA ILE A 19 2.87 -10.97 30.69
C ILE A 19 2.03 -9.83 30.11
N GLY A 20 1.62 -8.86 30.93
CA GLY A 20 0.88 -7.69 30.48
C GLY A 20 1.65 -6.86 29.44
N VAL A 21 2.96 -6.63 29.66
CA VAL A 21 3.84 -5.92 28.73
C VAL A 21 3.99 -6.69 27.41
N CYS A 22 4.21 -8.01 27.47
CA CYS A 22 4.33 -8.85 26.27
C CYS A 22 3.06 -8.79 25.41
N ILE A 23 1.87 -8.89 26.02
CA ILE A 23 0.59 -8.78 25.31
C ILE A 23 0.41 -7.37 24.72
N GLY A 24 0.76 -6.33 25.48
CA GLY A 24 0.69 -4.94 25.02
C GLY A 24 1.57 -4.68 23.80
N ILE A 25 2.81 -5.16 23.82
CA ILE A 25 3.75 -5.04 22.69
C ILE A 25 3.23 -5.83 21.48
N ALA A 26 2.76 -7.06 21.68
CA ALA A 26 2.22 -7.88 20.60
C ALA A 26 0.98 -7.24 19.95
N TYR A 27 0.07 -6.70 20.75
CA TYR A 27 -1.12 -6.00 20.27
C TYR A 27 -0.75 -4.69 19.55
N ALA A 28 0.18 -3.91 20.11
CA ALA A 28 0.65 -2.68 19.49
C ALA A 28 1.32 -2.96 18.14
N ALA A 29 2.18 -3.98 18.06
CA ALA A 29 2.79 -4.42 16.81
C ALA A 29 1.70 -4.83 15.80
N TRP A 30 0.77 -5.70 16.18
CA TRP A 30 -0.36 -6.10 15.32
C TRP A 30 -1.19 -4.91 14.84
N PHE A 31 -1.49 -3.95 15.73
CA PHE A 31 -2.25 -2.75 15.42
C PHE A 31 -1.49 -1.84 14.44
N ILE A 32 -0.19 -1.62 14.66
CA ILE A 32 0.67 -0.85 13.75
C ILE A 32 0.69 -1.52 12.39
N PHE A 33 0.95 -2.83 12.31
CA PHE A 33 0.92 -3.55 11.04
C PHE A 33 -0.43 -3.37 10.34
N LYS A 34 -1.54 -3.61 11.03
CA LYS A 34 -2.90 -3.45 10.47
C LYS A 34 -3.19 -2.02 9.98
N ASN A 35 -2.72 -0.99 10.68
CA ASN A 35 -3.01 0.40 10.34
C ASN A 35 -2.02 0.99 9.31
N THR A 36 -0.78 0.52 9.27
CA THR A 36 0.21 0.90 8.24
C THR A 36 -0.15 0.36 6.86
N TYR A 37 -1.01 -0.66 6.78
CA TYR A 37 -1.59 -1.15 5.52
C TYR A 37 -2.52 -0.15 4.81
N LYS A 38 -2.76 1.06 5.36
CA LYS A 38 -3.50 2.12 4.66
C LYS A 38 -2.70 2.58 3.43
N ALA A 39 -3.38 2.57 2.30
CA ALA A 39 -2.84 2.30 0.98
C ALA A 39 -1.79 3.31 0.47
N GLY A 40 -0.80 2.80 -0.28
CA GLY A 40 0.17 3.62 -1.02
C GLY A 40 -0.42 4.38 -2.21
N PHE A 41 -1.74 4.36 -2.41
CA PHE A 41 -2.46 5.16 -3.39
C PHE A 41 -3.90 5.39 -2.94
N THR A 42 -4.53 6.45 -3.44
CA THR A 42 -5.97 6.74 -3.27
C THR A 42 -6.65 6.69 -4.64
N VAL A 43 -7.88 6.18 -4.67
CA VAL A 43 -8.70 6.14 -5.89
C VAL A 43 -9.89 7.05 -5.71
N GLU A 44 -10.04 8.01 -6.62
CA GLU A 44 -11.26 8.81 -6.76
C GLU A 44 -11.98 8.39 -8.05
N THR A 45 -13.26 8.09 -7.94
CA THR A 45 -14.10 7.76 -9.10
C THR A 45 -15.01 8.93 -9.42
N ARG A 46 -14.99 9.40 -10.67
CA ARG A 46 -15.87 10.47 -11.15
C ARG A 46 -16.64 9.97 -12.36
N SER A 47 -17.97 10.13 -12.36
CA SER A 47 -18.76 9.89 -13.58
C SER A 47 -18.54 11.03 -14.55
N ALA A 48 -18.01 10.72 -15.74
CA ALA A 48 -17.85 11.65 -16.84
C ALA A 48 -18.81 11.25 -17.96
N GLY A 49 -20.07 11.67 -17.85
CA GLY A 49 -21.11 11.30 -18.80
C GLY A 49 -21.42 9.80 -18.76
N HIS A 50 -21.18 9.08 -19.87
CA HIS A 50 -21.39 7.63 -19.99
C HIS A 50 -20.19 6.80 -19.51
N ASN A 51 -19.02 7.42 -19.33
CA ASN A 51 -17.78 6.73 -18.97
C ASN A 51 -17.40 7.03 -17.51
N ILE A 52 -16.80 6.03 -16.85
CA ILE A 52 -16.30 6.18 -15.49
C ILE A 52 -14.83 6.60 -15.57
N HIS A 53 -14.49 7.68 -14.88
CA HIS A 53 -13.12 8.16 -14.75
C HIS A 53 -12.55 7.74 -13.40
N TYR A 54 -11.49 6.94 -13.42
CA TYR A 54 -10.75 6.50 -12.25
C TYR A 54 -9.45 7.32 -12.11
N TYR A 55 -9.33 8.01 -11.00
CA TYR A 55 -8.17 8.84 -10.70
C TYR A 55 -7.37 8.22 -9.55
N PHE A 56 -6.21 7.68 -9.88
CA PHE A 56 -5.26 7.08 -8.95
C PHE A 56 -4.22 8.12 -8.53
N ARG A 57 -4.25 8.54 -7.27
CA ARG A 57 -3.21 9.39 -6.70
C ARG A 57 -2.23 8.53 -5.91
N LEU A 58 -1.00 8.44 -6.37
CA LEU A 58 0.06 7.73 -5.67
C LEU A 58 0.48 8.51 -4.40
N ALA A 59 0.84 7.79 -3.35
CA ALA A 59 1.38 8.37 -2.13
C ALA A 59 2.82 8.91 -2.37
N ILE A 60 3.32 9.68 -1.42
CA ILE A 60 4.71 10.21 -1.44
C ILE A 60 5.73 9.06 -1.57
N ASN A 61 5.48 7.95 -0.88
CA ASN A 61 6.28 6.74 -0.97
C ASN A 61 5.36 5.56 -1.30
N VAL A 62 5.55 4.95 -2.47
CA VAL A 62 4.80 3.77 -2.89
C VAL A 62 5.72 2.57 -2.87
N SER A 63 5.55 1.71 -1.87
CA SER A 63 6.40 0.52 -1.71
C SER A 63 5.84 -0.75 -2.34
N PHE A 64 6.68 -1.79 -2.47
CA PHE A 64 6.34 -3.11 -2.99
C PHE A 64 5.18 -3.77 -2.23
N LEU A 65 4.98 -3.42 -0.95
CA LEU A 65 3.85 -3.91 -0.14
C LEU A 65 2.49 -3.50 -0.74
N ASN A 66 2.47 -2.48 -1.60
CA ASN A 66 1.28 -2.02 -2.31
C ASN A 66 1.06 -2.72 -3.66
N LYS A 67 2.02 -3.51 -4.18
CA LYS A 67 1.97 -4.20 -5.49
C LYS A 67 0.66 -4.95 -5.68
N LYS A 68 0.31 -5.82 -4.73
CA LYS A 68 -0.92 -6.62 -4.81
C LYS A 68 -2.18 -5.75 -4.88
N LYS A 69 -2.29 -4.76 -3.99
CA LYS A 69 -3.47 -3.89 -3.92
C LYS A 69 -3.64 -3.06 -5.19
N LEU A 70 -2.55 -2.49 -5.72
CA LEU A 70 -2.60 -1.69 -6.94
C LEU A 70 -3.01 -2.56 -8.13
N LYS A 71 -2.40 -3.74 -8.27
CA LYS A 71 -2.76 -4.69 -9.33
C LYS A 71 -4.22 -5.11 -9.26
N ASP A 72 -4.69 -5.53 -8.07
CA ASP A 72 -6.07 -5.94 -7.85
C ASP A 72 -7.05 -4.82 -8.20
N GLU A 73 -6.71 -3.57 -7.91
CA GLU A 73 -7.59 -2.43 -8.20
C GLU A 73 -7.60 -2.06 -9.68
N LEU A 74 -6.45 -2.08 -10.34
CA LEU A 74 -6.33 -1.88 -11.79
C LEU A 74 -7.07 -2.97 -12.59
N GLU A 75 -7.08 -4.21 -12.12
CA GLU A 75 -7.76 -5.32 -12.80
C GLU A 75 -9.29 -5.23 -12.75
N LYS A 76 -9.85 -4.60 -11.70
CA LYS A 76 -11.29 -4.37 -11.55
C LYS A 76 -11.83 -3.27 -12.47
N ILE A 77 -10.96 -2.49 -13.09
CA ILE A 77 -11.36 -1.39 -13.95
C ILE A 77 -12.10 -1.95 -15.18
N PRO A 78 -13.33 -1.46 -15.45
CA PRO A 78 -14.11 -1.89 -16.60
C PRO A 78 -13.53 -1.35 -17.91
N ASP A 79 -13.84 -2.05 -18.99
CA ASP A 79 -13.48 -1.65 -20.35
C ASP A 79 -14.11 -0.30 -20.72
N TYR A 80 -13.51 0.44 -21.66
CA TYR A 80 -13.96 1.77 -22.12
C TYR A 80 -14.00 2.85 -21.02
N SER A 81 -13.16 2.72 -19.99
CA SER A 81 -13.01 3.72 -18.93
C SER A 81 -11.83 4.66 -19.19
N ILE A 82 -11.77 5.75 -18.42
CA ILE A 82 -10.62 6.65 -18.39
C ILE A 82 -9.89 6.39 -17.09
N VAL A 83 -8.58 6.20 -17.15
CA VAL A 83 -7.72 5.97 -15.98
C VAL A 83 -6.58 6.96 -15.99
N GLU A 84 -6.49 7.75 -14.93
CA GLU A 84 -5.39 8.69 -14.71
C GLU A 84 -4.60 8.27 -13.47
N ILE A 85 -3.31 8.01 -13.63
CA ILE A 85 -2.40 7.67 -12.53
C ILE A 85 -1.42 8.81 -12.34
N ASP A 86 -1.55 9.50 -11.22
CA ASP A 86 -0.73 10.65 -10.82
C ASP A 86 0.31 10.25 -9.76
N GLY A 87 1.57 10.21 -10.18
CA GLY A 87 2.77 10.05 -9.38
C GLY A 87 3.61 11.33 -9.25
N LYS A 88 3.13 12.49 -9.69
CA LYS A 88 3.91 13.75 -9.68
C LYS A 88 4.39 14.16 -8.29
N HIS A 89 3.65 13.79 -7.26
CA HIS A 89 3.97 14.08 -5.86
C HIS A 89 4.70 12.94 -5.15
N SER A 90 4.98 11.84 -5.85
CA SER A 90 5.74 10.72 -5.31
C SER A 90 7.23 11.05 -5.31
N VAL A 91 7.85 10.94 -4.13
CA VAL A 91 9.31 11.05 -3.95
C VAL A 91 9.97 9.72 -4.29
N TYR A 92 9.28 8.61 -4.00
CA TYR A 92 9.78 7.27 -4.27
C TYR A 92 8.65 6.34 -4.72
N ILE A 93 8.89 5.64 -5.82
CA ILE A 93 8.03 4.58 -6.34
C ILE A 93 8.91 3.36 -6.55
N ASP A 94 8.62 2.27 -5.85
CA ASP A 94 9.34 1.01 -6.02
C ASP A 94 9.24 0.51 -7.47
N TYR A 95 10.33 -0.07 -7.99
CA TYR A 95 10.37 -0.63 -9.35
C TYR A 95 9.22 -1.61 -9.63
N ASP A 96 8.90 -2.45 -8.65
CA ASP A 96 7.77 -3.38 -8.69
C ASP A 96 6.42 -2.71 -8.98
N VAL A 97 6.23 -1.48 -8.50
CA VAL A 97 5.00 -0.72 -8.71
C VAL A 97 4.97 -0.13 -10.12
N ILE A 98 6.12 0.38 -10.59
CA ILE A 98 6.28 0.90 -11.95
C ILE A 98 6.04 -0.23 -12.97
N GLU A 99 6.58 -1.42 -12.72
CA GLU A 99 6.36 -2.61 -13.53
C GLU A 99 4.87 -2.92 -13.70
N ILE A 100 4.08 -2.93 -12.62
CA ILE A 100 2.62 -3.16 -12.68
C ILE A 100 1.92 -2.11 -13.53
N ILE A 101 2.29 -0.84 -13.36
CA ILE A 101 1.70 0.26 -14.13
C ILE A 101 2.01 0.08 -15.61
N ASN A 102 3.24 -0.34 -15.94
CA ASN A 102 3.65 -0.62 -17.31
C ASN A 102 2.95 -1.86 -17.90
N GLU A 103 2.81 -2.95 -17.13
CA GLU A 103 1.99 -4.11 -17.52
C GLU A 103 0.53 -3.72 -17.77
N PHE A 104 -0.01 -2.83 -16.95
CA PHE A 104 -1.37 -2.32 -17.09
C PHE A 104 -1.54 -1.49 -18.37
N LYS A 105 -0.51 -0.80 -18.86
CA LYS A 105 -0.55 -0.06 -20.13
C LYS A 105 -0.98 -0.94 -21.30
N THR A 106 -0.41 -2.15 -21.39
CA THR A 106 -0.78 -3.13 -22.42
C THR A 106 -2.22 -3.60 -22.24
N LYS A 107 -2.63 -3.93 -21.00
CA LYS A 107 -4.01 -4.33 -20.70
C LYS A 107 -5.02 -3.22 -20.99
N ALA A 108 -4.70 -1.98 -20.67
CA ALA A 108 -5.52 -0.81 -20.91
C ALA A 108 -5.79 -0.63 -22.41
N HIS A 109 -4.76 -0.80 -23.25
CA HIS A 109 -4.91 -0.78 -24.70
C HIS A 109 -5.89 -1.86 -25.19
N HIS A 110 -5.79 -3.10 -24.67
CA HIS A 110 -6.72 -4.17 -25.02
C HIS A 110 -8.16 -3.94 -24.55
N LYS A 111 -8.35 -3.26 -23.41
CA LYS A 111 -9.65 -2.93 -22.82
C LYS A 111 -10.25 -1.62 -23.32
N HIS A 112 -9.63 -0.97 -24.31
CA HIS A 112 -9.99 0.37 -24.78
C HIS A 112 -10.05 1.43 -23.65
N ILE A 113 -9.18 1.29 -22.66
CA ILE A 113 -9.05 2.23 -21.55
C ILE A 113 -8.12 3.36 -21.97
N GLU A 114 -8.57 4.60 -21.80
CA GLU A 114 -7.72 5.78 -21.98
C GLU A 114 -6.83 5.94 -20.73
N LEU A 115 -5.58 5.47 -20.83
CA LEU A 115 -4.60 5.56 -19.74
C LEU A 115 -3.76 6.84 -19.84
N ARG A 116 -3.75 7.63 -18.77
CA ARG A 116 -2.92 8.82 -18.60
C ARG A 116 -1.98 8.64 -17.42
N LEU A 117 -0.68 8.74 -17.65
CA LEU A 117 0.36 8.61 -16.61
C LEU A 117 1.04 9.96 -16.42
N GLN A 118 1.21 10.39 -15.17
CA GLN A 118 1.90 11.63 -14.82
C GLN A 118 2.93 11.38 -13.74
N GLY A 119 4.17 11.83 -13.94
CA GLY A 119 5.23 11.71 -12.92
C GLY A 119 5.65 10.27 -12.60
N ILE A 120 5.40 9.32 -13.51
CA ILE A 120 5.81 7.91 -13.37
C ILE A 120 6.97 7.68 -14.34
N PRO A 121 8.13 7.16 -13.88
CA PRO A 121 9.24 6.83 -14.75
C PRO A 121 8.87 5.72 -15.75
N ASP A 122 9.35 5.81 -16.98
CA ASP A 122 9.27 4.68 -17.91
C ASP A 122 10.26 3.59 -17.49
N VAL A 123 9.83 2.33 -17.58
CA VAL A 123 10.75 1.18 -17.44
C VAL A 123 11.37 0.96 -18.81
N GLU A 124 12.68 1.18 -18.93
CA GLU A 124 13.45 0.62 -20.05
C GLU A 124 13.33 -0.90 -19.94
N THR A 125 12.41 -1.48 -20.72
CA THR A 125 12.42 -2.92 -20.95
C THR A 125 13.75 -3.21 -21.62
N ILE A 126 14.71 -3.75 -20.85
CA ILE A 126 15.89 -4.39 -21.43
C ILE A 126 15.34 -5.54 -22.27
N GLY A 127 15.07 -5.24 -23.53
CA GLY A 127 14.76 -6.23 -24.53
C GLY A 127 15.93 -7.18 -24.54
N THR A 128 15.69 -8.42 -24.12
CA THR A 128 16.47 -9.55 -24.58
C THR A 128 16.42 -9.53 -26.10
N HIS A 129 17.48 -8.98 -26.69
CA HIS A 129 17.89 -9.25 -28.07
C HIS A 129 18.20 -10.74 -28.24
#